data_AF-A0A7Y3FXL0-F1
#
_entry.id   AF-A0A7Y3FXL0-F1
#
_cell.length_a   1.000
_cell.length_b   1.000
_cell.length_c   1.000
_cell.angle_alpha   90.00
_cell.angle_beta   90.00
_cell.angle_gamma   90.00
#
_symmetry.space_group_name_H-M   'P 1'
#
loop_
_entity.id
_entity.type
_entity.pdbx_description
1 polymer ?
#
loop_
_entity_poly.entity_id
_entity_poly.type
_entity_poly.pdbx_seq_one_letter_code
_entity_poly.pdbx_strand_id
1 'polypeptide(L)' 'MLETMNEPKAASMIEDAVIKVLRDDLKSVSAGKMGYTTKEVGDLVSEYINSV' A
#
# COMPACT_ATOMS: atom_id res chain seq x y z
N MET A 1 6.10 7.50 10.53
CA MET A 1 4.97 7.88 11.41
C MET A 1 4.64 6.76 12.40
N LEU A 2 4.25 5.56 11.97
CA LEU A 2 3.99 4.45 12.91
C LEU A 2 5.24 4.01 13.69
N GLU A 3 6.38 3.92 13.01
CA GLU A 3 7.66 3.64 13.66
C GLU A 3 7.99 4.68 14.75
N THR A 4 7.77 5.97 14.49
CA THR A 4 7.97 7.05 15.46
C THR A 4 6.95 7.04 16.61
N MET A 5 5.86 6.29 16.48
CA MET A 5 4.87 6.03 17.52
C MET A 5 5.14 4.71 18.26
N ASN A 6 6.32 4.12 18.06
CA ASN A 6 6.71 2.84 18.66
C ASN A 6 5.86 1.65 18.18
N GLU A 7 5.34 1.72 16.94
CA GLU A 7 4.54 0.68 16.26
C GLU A 7 5.29 0.10 15.02
N PRO A 8 6.46 -0.54 15.20
CA PRO A 8 7.30 -0.99 14.08
C PRO A 8 6.68 -2.15 13.28
N LYS A 9 5.90 -3.02 13.93
CA LYS A 9 5.23 -4.14 13.24
C LYS A 9 4.17 -3.63 12.25
N ALA A 10 3.32 -2.71 12.71
CA ALA A 10 2.31 -2.11 11.86
C ALA A 10 2.95 -1.29 10.72
N ALA A 11 4.06 -0.59 10.99
CA ALA A 11 4.82 0.10 9.95
C ALA A 11 5.30 -0.86 8.86
N SER A 12 5.94 -1.97 9.25
CA SER A 12 6.43 -3.00 8.31
C SER A 12 5.30 -3.62 7.51
N MET A 13 4.16 -3.95 8.13
CA MET A 13 3.02 -4.55 7.44
C MET A 13 2.47 -3.62 6.34
N ILE A 14 2.35 -2.32 6.62
CA ILE A 14 1.90 -1.33 5.63
C ILE A 14 2.93 -1.18 4.52
N GLU A 15 4.23 -1.11 4.86
CA GLU A 15 5.30 -0.97 3.87
C GLU A 15 5.36 -2.16 2.91
N ASP A 16 5.29 -3.38 3.44
CA ASP A 16 5.27 -4.60 2.64
C ASP A 16 4.04 -4.67 1.71
N ALA A 17 2.87 -4.26 2.20
CA ALA A 17 1.66 -4.19 1.39
C ALA A 17 1.77 -3.17 0.26
N VAL A 18 2.29 -1.96 0.55
CA VAL A 18 2.51 -0.93 -0.48
C VAL A 18 3.51 -1.41 -1.54
N ILE A 19 4.58 -2.10 -1.14
CA ILE A 19 5.56 -2.67 -2.08
C ILE A 19 4.90 -3.66 -3.05
N LYS A 20 4.03 -4.55 -2.57
CA LYS A 20 3.30 -5.51 -3.42
C LYS A 20 2.38 -4.79 -4.40
N VAL A 21 1.57 -3.85 -3.91
CA VAL A 21 0.66 -3.06 -4.74
C VAL A 21 1.40 -2.31 -5.85
N LEU A 22 2.55 -1.71 -5.53
CA LEU A 22 3.37 -1.01 -6.52
C LEU A 22 4.02 -1.95 -7.55
N ARG A 23 4.36 -3.18 -7.15
CA ARG A 23 5.03 -4.15 -8.01
C ARG A 23 4.05 -4.89 -8.92
N ASP A 24 2.92 -5.31 -8.37
CA ASP A 24 2.04 -6.31 -8.96
C ASP A 24 0.77 -5.68 -9.56
N ASP A 25 0.29 -4.55 -9.01
CA ASP A 25 -1.02 -3.97 -9.37
C ASP A 25 -0.91 -2.64 -10.15
N LEU A 26 0.01 -1.73 -9.79
CA LEU A 26 0.11 -0.42 -10.45
C LEU A 26 0.99 -0.43 -11.71
N LYS A 27 0.46 0.11 -12.80
CA LYS A 27 1.21 0.34 -14.04
C LYS A 27 2.11 1.59 -14.00
N SER A 28 1.71 2.58 -13.21
CA SER A 28 2.43 3.86 -13.05
C SER A 28 1.97 4.56 -11.78
N VAL A 29 2.84 5.33 -11.14
CA VAL A 29 2.50 6.21 -10.00
C VAL A 29 2.19 7.64 -10.43
N SER A 30 2.27 7.95 -11.73
CA SER A 30 1.96 9.28 -12.23
C SER A 30 0.46 9.59 -12.10
N ALA A 31 0.14 10.82 -11.71
CA ALA A 31 -1.24 11.28 -11.58
C ALA A 31 -2.05 11.01 -12.85
N GLY A 32 -3.23 10.40 -12.71
CA GLY A 32 -4.11 10.03 -13.82
C GLY A 32 -3.65 8.83 -14.67
N LYS A 33 -2.53 8.17 -14.32
CA LYS A 33 -1.99 7.01 -15.05
C LYS A 33 -1.89 5.73 -14.23
N MET A 34 -2.41 5.74 -13.00
CA MET A 34 -2.39 4.59 -12.09
C MET A 34 -3.24 3.42 -12.59
N GLY A 35 -4.28 3.69 -13.38
CA GLY A 35 -5.27 2.68 -13.77
C GLY A 35 -6.31 2.39 -12.67
N TYR A 36 -6.17 3.04 -11.52
CA TYR A 36 -7.04 2.96 -10.35
C TYR A 36 -7.31 4.37 -9.81
N THR A 37 -8.44 4.54 -9.13
CA THR A 37 -8.70 5.71 -8.30
C THR A 37 -7.88 5.64 -7.02
N THR A 38 -7.66 6.79 -6.38
CA THR A 38 -6.95 6.84 -5.08
C THR A 38 -7.61 5.97 -4.02
N LYS A 39 -8.93 5.80 -4.09
CA LYS A 39 -9.68 4.94 -3.17
C LYS A 39 -9.35 3.47 -3.41
N GLU A 40 -9.44 3.01 -4.66
CA GLU A 40 -9.15 1.62 -5.02
C GLU A 40 -7.70 1.23 -4.70
N VAL A 41 -6.74 2.14 -4.86
CA VAL A 41 -5.36 1.90 -4.41
C VAL A 41 -5.29 1.67 -2.90
N GLY A 42 -6.04 2.43 -2.10
CA GLY A 42 -6.11 2.23 -0.66
C GLY A 42 -6.78 0.91 -0.26
N ASP A 43 -7.80 0.50 -1.02
CA ASP A 43 -8.48 -0.79 -0.84
C ASP A 43 -7.51 -1.95 -1.13
N LEU A 44 -6.74 -1.89 -2.23
CA LEU A 44 -5.71 -2.88 -2.56
C LEU A 44 -4.67 -3.04 -1.44
N VAL A 45 -4.13 -1.92 -0.94
CA VAL A 45 -3.17 -1.95 0.18
C VAL A 45 -3.78 -2.62 1.41
N SER A 46 -5.05 -2.32 1.71
CA SER A 46 -5.76 -2.92 2.84
C SER A 46 -5.98 -4.43 2.67
N GLU A 47 -6.26 -4.90 1.45
CA GLU A 47 -6.37 -6.33 1.16
C GLU A 47 -5.05 -7.07 1.40
N TYR A 48 -3.91 -6.54 0.96
CA TYR A 48 -2.61 -7.15 1.20
C TYR A 48 -2.24 -7.21 2.69
N ILE A 49 -2.73 -6.27 3.51
CA ILE A 49 -2.51 -6.29 4.96
C ILE A 49 -3.35 -7.40 5.62
N ASN A 50 -4.62 -7.55 5.22
CA ASN A 50 -5.54 -8.54 5.81
C ASN A 50 -5.31 -9.97 5.31
N SER A 51 -4.57 -10.13 4.21
CA SER A 51 -4.25 -11.44 3.62
C SER A 51 -3.02 -12.12 4.25
N VAL A 52 -2.41 -11.50 5.27
CA VAL A 52 -1.22 -11.96 5.99
C VAL A 52 -1.58 -12.49 7.38
#